data_AF-A0A3R6HR80-F1
#
_entry.id   AF-A0A3R6HR80-F1
#
_cell.length_a   1.000
_cell.length_b   1.000
_cell.length_c   1.000
_cell.angle_alpha   90.00
_cell.angle_beta   90.00
_cell.angle_gamma   90.00
#
_symmetry.space_group_name_H-M   'P 1'
#
loop_
_entity.id
_entity.type
_entity.pdbx_description
1 polymer ?
#
loop_
_entity_poly.entity_id
_entity_poly.type
_entity_poly.pdbx_seq_one_letter_code
_entity_poly.pdbx_strand_id
1 'polypeptide(L)'
;MKTEQNNLDRFKGKNPFSVPEGYMEGLTANIMSQLPEKSPQEEVKKISLMDRVRPWLYMAAVFAGLGLFFRVLVGPEDKTVKNDSLLVKTEISANKVSAVQAAEDEEYLEYLEERYASYILAGDLSESE
;
A
#
# COMPACT_ATOMS: atom_id res chain seq x y z
N MET A 1 35.12 60.18 -11.68
CA MET A 1 33.93 59.36 -12.02
C MET A 1 32.70 60.21 -11.76
N LYS A 2 31.83 60.41 -12.76
CA LYS A 2 30.56 61.14 -12.61
C LYS A 2 29.51 60.13 -12.14
N THR A 3 28.89 60.39 -10.99
CA THR A 3 27.81 59.58 -10.42
C THR A 3 26.54 59.81 -11.23
N GLU A 4 26.14 58.80 -12.02
CA GLU A 4 24.85 58.82 -12.70
C GLU A 4 23.74 58.72 -11.67
N GLN A 5 22.92 59.78 -11.57
CA GLN A 5 21.76 59.77 -10.69
C GLN A 5 20.71 58.83 -11.28
N ASN A 6 20.47 57.76 -10.54
CA ASN A 6 19.65 56.64 -10.96
C ASN A 6 18.16 57.04 -10.89
N ASN A 7 17.52 57.09 -12.06
CA ASN A 7 16.15 57.57 -12.26
C ASN A 7 15.05 56.58 -11.78
N LEU A 8 15.35 55.67 -10.85
CA LEU A 8 14.42 54.63 -10.40
C LEU A 8 13.52 55.09 -9.25
N ASP A 9 13.86 56.17 -8.54
CA ASP A 9 13.05 56.67 -7.42
C ASP A 9 11.67 57.21 -7.84
N ARG A 10 11.50 57.65 -9.11
CA ARG A 10 10.20 58.07 -9.66
C ARG A 10 9.20 56.93 -9.89
N PHE A 11 9.69 55.70 -9.87
CA PHE A 11 8.88 54.48 -10.01
C PHE A 11 8.67 53.76 -8.68
N LYS A 12 9.25 54.23 -7.57
CA LYS A 12 8.94 53.73 -6.23
C LYS A 12 7.50 54.12 -5.87
N GLY A 13 6.63 53.13 -5.70
CA GLY A 13 5.29 53.31 -5.14
C GLY A 13 4.13 53.34 -6.15
N LYS A 14 4.40 53.34 -7.46
CA LYS A 14 3.37 53.13 -8.48
C LYS A 14 3.58 51.75 -9.07
N ASN A 15 2.70 50.82 -8.73
CA ASN A 15 2.73 49.49 -9.33
C ASN A 15 2.41 49.62 -10.84
N PRO A 16 3.38 49.37 -11.75
CA PRO A 16 3.12 49.45 -13.18
C PRO A 16 2.33 48.24 -13.70
N PHE A 17 2.20 47.19 -12.88
CA PHE A 17 1.44 45.99 -13.20
C PHE A 17 0.08 46.06 -12.49
N SER A 18 -0.85 46.81 -13.08
CA SER A 18 -2.25 46.78 -12.66
C SER A 18 -3.07 46.01 -13.68
N VAL A 19 -3.92 45.13 -13.17
CA VAL A 19 -4.87 44.39 -13.99
C VAL A 19 -6.00 45.36 -14.43
N PRO A 20 -6.46 45.33 -15.69
CA PRO A 20 -7.63 46.09 -16.12
C PRO A 20 -8.88 45.73 -15.31
N GLU A 21 -9.78 46.69 -15.12
CA GLU A 21 -11.07 46.45 -14.50
C GLU A 21 -11.83 45.35 -15.27
N GLY A 22 -12.33 44.33 -14.56
CA GLY A 22 -13.09 43.22 -15.15
C GLY A 22 -12.29 42.11 -15.83
N TYR A 23 -10.95 42.15 -15.87
CA TYR A 23 -10.13 41.11 -16.55
C TYR A 23 -10.36 39.68 -16.05
N MET A 24 -10.61 39.52 -14.74
CA MET A 24 -10.89 38.21 -14.12
C MET A 24 -12.39 37.94 -13.94
N GLU A 25 -13.24 38.83 -14.46
CA GLU A 25 -14.69 38.68 -14.38
C GLU A 25 -15.11 37.44 -15.19
N GLY A 26 -15.84 36.54 -14.55
CA GLY A 26 -16.30 35.30 -15.19
C GLY A 26 -15.25 34.19 -15.35
N LEU A 27 -13.97 34.42 -15.00
CA LEU A 27 -12.92 33.37 -15.08
C LEU A 27 -13.32 32.12 -14.28
N THR A 28 -13.83 32.32 -13.07
CA THR A 28 -14.29 31.22 -12.21
C THR A 28 -15.44 30.45 -12.85
N ALA A 29 -16.41 31.14 -13.45
CA ALA A 29 -17.53 30.48 -14.13
C ALA A 29 -17.05 29.68 -15.35
N ASN A 30 -16.13 30.25 -16.13
CA ASN A 30 -15.52 29.58 -17.27
C ASN A 30 -14.73 28.33 -16.83
N ILE A 31 -13.90 28.44 -15.78
CA ILE A 31 -13.17 27.29 -15.21
C ILE A 31 -14.15 26.21 -14.75
N MET A 32 -15.18 26.57 -13.98
CA MET A 32 -16.16 25.60 -13.47
C MET A 32 -16.96 24.93 -14.60
N SER A 33 -17.22 25.63 -15.71
CA SER A 33 -17.88 25.05 -16.87
C SER A 33 -17.01 24.06 -17.66
N GLN A 34 -15.69 24.20 -17.55
CA GLN A 34 -14.72 23.32 -18.20
C GLN A 34 -14.27 22.17 -17.29
N LEU A 35 -14.58 22.23 -16.01
CA LEU A 35 -14.36 21.09 -15.12
C LEU A 35 -15.23 19.93 -15.63
N PRO A 36 -14.66 18.74 -15.85
CA PRO A 36 -15.44 17.56 -16.13
C PRO A 36 -16.53 17.43 -15.08
N GLU A 37 -17.75 17.12 -15.49
CA GLU A 37 -18.78 16.70 -14.54
C GLU A 37 -18.16 15.59 -13.72
N LYS A 38 -18.00 15.84 -12.41
CA LYS A 38 -17.50 14.86 -11.47
C LYS A 38 -18.41 13.66 -11.67
N SER A 39 -17.90 12.58 -12.26
CA SER A 39 -18.67 11.37 -12.49
C SER A 39 -19.45 11.12 -11.21
N PRO A 40 -20.80 10.96 -11.27
CA PRO A 40 -21.57 10.67 -10.07
C PRO A 40 -20.86 9.48 -9.46
N GLN A 41 -20.23 9.73 -8.29
CA GLN A 41 -19.20 8.87 -7.74
C GLN A 41 -19.70 7.45 -7.89
N GLU A 42 -19.01 6.64 -8.70
CA GLU A 42 -19.36 5.25 -8.96
C GLU A 42 -19.80 4.68 -7.63
N GLU A 43 -21.09 4.39 -7.53
CA GLU A 43 -21.79 4.17 -6.27
C GLU A 43 -20.95 3.20 -5.47
N VAL A 44 -20.24 3.72 -4.47
CA VAL A 44 -19.18 3.01 -3.77
C VAL A 44 -19.80 1.71 -3.32
N LYS A 45 -19.48 0.62 -4.03
CA LYS A 45 -20.25 -0.62 -3.99
C LYS A 45 -20.31 -1.02 -2.54
N LYS A 46 -21.46 -0.80 -1.89
CA LYS A 46 -21.59 -0.93 -0.44
C LYS A 46 -21.41 -2.42 -0.17
N ILE A 47 -20.20 -2.77 0.23
CA ILE A 47 -19.80 -4.12 0.54
C ILE A 47 -20.80 -4.62 1.58
N SER A 48 -21.61 -5.61 1.21
CA SER A 48 -22.60 -6.14 2.13
C SER A 48 -21.86 -6.85 3.25
N LEU A 49 -22.36 -6.78 4.48
CA LEU A 49 -21.78 -7.53 5.61
C LEU A 49 -21.70 -9.03 5.31
N MET A 50 -22.59 -9.53 4.44
CA MET A 50 -22.57 -10.89 3.91
C MET A 50 -21.30 -11.22 3.11
N ASP A 51 -20.71 -10.26 2.39
CA ASP A 51 -19.49 -10.49 1.62
C ASP A 51 -18.27 -10.73 2.52
N ARG A 52 -18.30 -10.21 3.76
CA ARG A 52 -17.24 -10.43 4.75
C ARG A 52 -17.33 -11.78 5.45
N VAL A 53 -18.53 -12.33 5.63
CA VAL A 53 -18.73 -13.62 6.30
C VAL A 53 -18.63 -14.81 5.34
N ARG A 54 -18.77 -14.60 4.02
CA ARG A 54 -18.62 -15.65 3.01
C ARG A 54 -17.28 -16.40 3.12
N PRO A 55 -16.10 -15.73 3.15
CA PRO A 55 -14.82 -16.42 3.31
C PRO A 55 -14.70 -17.21 4.62
N TRP A 56 -15.18 -16.65 5.73
CA TRP A 56 -15.09 -17.31 7.04
C TRP A 56 -15.96 -18.56 7.12
N LEU A 57 -17.13 -18.55 6.47
CA LEU A 57 -18.00 -19.72 6.39
C LEU A 57 -17.33 -20.88 5.64
N TYR A 58 -16.61 -20.60 4.55
CA TYR A 58 -15.82 -21.63 3.84
C TYR A 58 -14.73 -22.21 4.74
N MET A 59 -13.99 -21.37 5.46
CA MET A 59 -12.97 -21.84 6.41
C MET A 59 -13.61 -22.70 7.50
N ALA A 60 -14.71 -22.25 8.10
CA ALA A 60 -15.44 -23.01 9.12
C ALA A 60 -15.92 -24.38 8.60
N ALA A 61 -16.42 -24.45 7.37
CA ALA A 61 -16.84 -25.70 6.75
C ALA A 61 -15.65 -26.66 6.53
N VAL A 62 -14.49 -26.16 6.11
CA VAL A 62 -13.26 -26.96 5.95
C VAL A 62 -12.79 -27.48 7.31
N PHE A 63 -12.74 -26.63 8.33
CA PHE A 63 -12.35 -27.05 9.68
C PHE A 63 -13.34 -28.04 10.31
N ALA A 64 -14.64 -27.85 10.10
CA ALA A 64 -15.65 -28.80 10.53
C ALA A 64 -15.52 -30.13 9.77
N GLY A 65 -15.30 -30.10 8.45
CA GLY A 65 -15.09 -31.28 7.63
C GLY A 65 -13.86 -32.09 8.07
N LEU A 66 -12.72 -31.42 8.23
CA LEU A 66 -11.49 -32.05 8.73
C LEU A 66 -11.65 -32.53 10.18
N GLY A 67 -12.23 -31.70 11.06
CA GLY A 67 -12.45 -32.05 12.47
C GLY A 67 -13.39 -33.23 12.65
N LEU A 68 -14.46 -33.33 11.86
CA LEU A 68 -15.35 -34.49 11.84
C LEU A 68 -14.65 -35.70 11.22
N PHE A 69 -13.87 -35.53 10.17
CA PHE A 69 -13.08 -36.60 9.56
C PHE A 69 -12.08 -37.20 10.58
N PHE A 70 -11.34 -36.35 11.31
CA PHE A 70 -10.49 -36.77 12.41
C PHE A 70 -11.29 -37.39 13.55
N ARG A 71 -12.46 -36.85 13.93
CA ARG A 71 -13.29 -37.43 15.00
C ARG A 71 -13.84 -38.81 14.66
N VAL A 72 -14.17 -39.07 13.39
CA VAL A 72 -14.65 -40.37 12.92
C VAL A 72 -13.50 -41.38 12.81
N LEU A 73 -12.33 -40.96 12.32
CA LEU A 73 -11.16 -41.84 12.15
C LEU A 73 -10.39 -42.10 13.44
N VAL A 74 -10.28 -41.12 14.33
CA VAL A 74 -9.51 -41.21 15.58
C VAL A 74 -10.38 -41.70 16.75
N GLY A 75 -11.71 -41.66 16.63
CA GLY A 75 -12.62 -42.07 17.71
C GLY A 75 -12.60 -41.12 18.91
N PRO A 76 -13.59 -41.20 19.82
CA PRO A 76 -13.63 -40.35 21.00
C PRO A 76 -12.61 -40.87 22.02
N GLU A 77 -11.36 -40.39 21.93
CA GLU A 77 -10.40 -40.53 23.03
C GLU A 77 -10.94 -39.72 24.22
N ASP A 78 -11.40 -40.42 25.26
CA ASP A 78 -11.70 -39.84 26.57
C ASP A 78 -10.45 -39.12 27.07
N LYS A 79 -10.47 -37.79 26.99
CA LYS A 79 -9.38 -36.95 27.49
C LYS A 79 -9.40 -36.92 29.02
N THR A 80 -9.09 -38.05 29.65
CA THR A 80 -8.43 -37.99 30.95
C THR A 80 -7.00 -37.53 30.69
N VAL A 81 -6.73 -36.30 31.10
CA VAL A 81 -5.39 -35.71 31.12
C VAL A 81 -4.50 -36.56 32.03
N LYS A 82 -3.89 -37.60 31.48
CA LYS A 82 -2.69 -38.20 32.02
C LYS A 82 -1.56 -37.67 31.15
N ASN A 83 -0.86 -36.69 31.70
CA ASN A 83 0.44 -36.25 31.22
C ASN A 83 1.38 -37.46 31.28
N ASP A 84 1.46 -38.25 30.21
CA ASP A 84 2.36 -39.40 30.17
C ASP A 84 3.18 -39.38 28.87
N SER A 85 4.27 -38.63 28.96
CA SER A 85 5.64 -38.99 28.56
C SER A 85 5.93 -39.68 27.21
N LEU A 86 5.04 -39.68 26.21
CA LEU A 86 5.33 -40.20 24.87
C LEU A 86 4.85 -39.25 23.76
N LEU A 87 5.18 -37.96 23.89
CA LEU A 87 5.22 -37.05 22.74
C LEU A 87 6.21 -37.61 21.71
N VAL A 88 5.71 -38.23 20.64
CA VAL A 88 6.49 -38.43 19.42
C VAL A 88 6.72 -37.05 18.82
N LYS A 89 7.92 -36.52 19.08
CA LYS A 89 8.47 -35.35 18.42
C LYS A 89 8.44 -35.62 16.92
N THR A 90 7.51 -35.01 16.19
CA THR A 90 7.66 -34.94 14.75
C THR A 90 8.91 -34.13 14.49
N GLU A 91 9.98 -34.80 14.07
CA GLU A 91 11.23 -34.19 13.63
C GLU A 91 11.01 -33.51 12.27
N ILE A 92 10.05 -32.59 12.19
CA ILE A 92 10.23 -31.49 11.27
C ILE A 92 11.29 -30.64 11.97
N SER A 93 12.55 -30.99 11.72
CA SER A 93 13.70 -30.24 12.21
C SER A 93 13.41 -28.78 11.90
N ALA A 94 13.38 -27.92 12.93
CA ALA A 94 13.20 -26.48 12.74
C ALA A 94 14.15 -25.97 11.65
N ASN A 95 15.33 -26.59 11.53
CA ASN A 95 16.31 -26.36 10.48
C ASN A 95 15.80 -26.57 9.05
N LYS A 96 14.87 -27.50 8.79
CA LYS A 96 14.26 -27.71 7.46
C LYS A 96 13.21 -26.67 7.14
N VAL A 97 12.40 -26.26 8.11
CA VAL A 97 11.42 -25.17 7.92
C VAL A 97 12.15 -23.85 7.71
N SER A 98 13.18 -23.59 8.52
CA SER A 98 14.05 -22.43 8.36
C SER A 98 14.85 -22.46 7.06
N ALA A 99 15.27 -23.63 6.56
CA ALA A 99 15.96 -23.72 5.27
C ALA A 99 15.03 -23.47 4.07
N VAL A 100 13.78 -23.92 4.14
CA VAL A 100 12.78 -23.61 3.09
C VAL A 100 12.44 -22.12 3.13
N GLN A 101 12.23 -21.56 4.33
CA GLN A 101 11.92 -20.15 4.49
C GLN A 101 13.10 -19.25 4.10
N ALA A 102 14.34 -19.63 4.43
CA ALA A 102 15.53 -18.92 3.99
C ALA A 102 15.72 -18.96 2.47
N ALA A 103 15.38 -20.07 1.81
CA ALA A 103 15.43 -20.17 0.36
C ALA A 103 14.37 -19.28 -0.32
N GLU A 104 13.15 -19.21 0.24
CA GLU A 104 12.10 -18.28 -0.22
C GLU A 104 12.49 -16.82 0.03
N ASP A 105 13.13 -16.52 1.16
CA ASP A 105 13.63 -15.18 1.50
C ASP A 105 14.77 -14.75 0.55
N GLU A 106 15.65 -15.66 0.13
CA GLU A 106 16.71 -15.39 -0.86
C GLU A 106 16.13 -15.07 -2.25
N GLU A 107 15.16 -15.85 -2.73
CA GLU A 107 14.47 -15.59 -4.01
C GLU A 107 13.75 -14.23 -4.00
N TYR A 108 13.13 -13.88 -2.86
CA TYR A 108 12.49 -12.59 -2.68
C TYR A 108 13.48 -11.42 -2.69
N LEU A 109 14.66 -11.58 -2.09
CA LEU A 109 15.71 -10.56 -2.09
C LEU A 109 16.31 -10.37 -3.49
N GLU A 110 16.57 -11.45 -4.23
CA GLU A 110 17.07 -11.38 -5.61
C GLU A 110 16.10 -10.63 -6.53
N TYR A 111 14.79 -10.88 -6.41
CA TYR A 111 13.76 -10.15 -7.16
C TYR A 111 13.77 -8.63 -6.88
N LEU A 112 13.94 -8.25 -5.61
CA LEU A 112 14.03 -6.83 -5.25
C LEU A 112 15.32 -6.20 -5.79
N GLU A 113 16.43 -6.92 -5.74
CA GLU A 113 17.70 -6.47 -6.29
C GLU A 113 17.61 -6.29 -7.81
N GLU A 114 17.09 -7.25 -8.57
CA GLU A 114 16.92 -7.10 -10.02
C GLU A 114 16.05 -5.89 -10.39
N ARG A 115 14.97 -5.65 -9.64
CA ARG A 115 14.02 -4.58 -9.92
C ARG A 115 14.56 -3.20 -9.56
N TYR A 116 15.35 -3.08 -8.50
CA TYR A 116 15.75 -1.80 -7.92
C TYR A 116 17.26 -1.49 -7.97
N ALA A 117 18.13 -2.45 -8.32
CA ALA A 117 19.58 -2.23 -8.42
C ALA A 117 19.93 -1.11 -9.39
N SER A 118 19.21 -1.01 -10.51
CA SER A 118 19.40 0.06 -11.50
C SER A 118 19.05 1.44 -10.94
N TYR A 119 18.07 1.54 -10.05
CA TYR A 119 17.66 2.80 -9.41
C TYR A 119 18.67 3.25 -8.36
N ILE A 120 19.24 2.30 -7.59
CA ILE A 120 20.30 2.60 -6.63
C ILE A 120 21.57 3.08 -7.34
N LEU A 121 21.97 2.42 -8.43
CA LEU A 121 23.11 2.84 -9.27
C LEU A 121 22.87 4.19 -9.96
N ALA A 122 21.64 4.47 -10.39
CA ALA A 122 21.30 5.75 -11.02
C ALA A 122 21.23 6.91 -10.00
N GLY A 123 20.77 6.64 -8.77
CA GLY A 123 20.74 7.62 -7.69
C GLY A 123 22.14 8.10 -7.28
N ASP A 124 23.08 7.16 -7.15
CA ASP A 124 24.48 7.45 -6.76
C ASP A 124 25.24 8.26 -7.83
N LEU A 125 24.91 8.08 -9.11
CA LEU A 125 25.46 8.90 -10.20
C LEU A 125 24.86 10.32 -10.22
N SER A 126 23.59 10.48 -9.85
CA SER A 126 22.91 11.78 -9.83
C SER A 126 23.29 12.69 -8.66
N GLU A 127 23.82 12.12 -7.56
CA GLU A 127 24.34 12.89 -6.42
C GLU A 127 25.82 13.33 -6.60
N SER A 128 26.47 12.94 -7.70
CA SER A 128 27.90 13.21 -7.96
C SER A 128 28.19 14.40 -8.91
N GLU A 129 27.20 15.24 -9.22
CA GLU A 129 27.36 16.54 -9.93
C GLU A 129 27.18 17.76 -9.02
#